data_AF-V6KQ74-F1
#
_entry.id   AF-V6KQ74-F1
#
_cell.length_a   1.000
_cell.length_b   1.000
_cell.length_c   1.000
_cell.angle_alpha   90.00
_cell.angle_beta   90.00
_cell.angle_gamma   90.00
#
_symmetry.space_group_name_H-M   'P 1'
#
loop_
_entity.id
_entity.type
_entity.pdbx_description
1 polymer ?
#
loop_
_entity_poly.entity_id
_entity_poly.type
_entity_poly.pdbx_seq_one_letter_code
_entity_poly.pdbx_strand_id
1 'polypeptide(L)'
;MLDRGSAEAYASWFGCLADPTRLQLLHLLAAAGEPMSVGALVSALGVGQSTVSAHVRRLAELEFVFVERAGTASLVRVNPDCLAEFPTAAEVVMGRTPVRPGSSAHALAPWQVGDRRA
;
A
#
# COMPACT_ATOMS: atom_id res chain seq x y z
N MET A 1 2.27 13.60 21.31
CA MET A 1 3.53 12.90 21.02
C MET A 1 3.17 11.58 20.36
N LEU A 2 3.83 11.23 19.25
CA LEU A 2 3.64 9.94 18.59
C LEU A 2 4.27 8.84 19.47
N ASP A 3 3.52 7.81 19.81
CA ASP A 3 4.05 6.67 20.56
C ASP A 3 4.92 5.77 19.67
N ARG A 4 5.67 4.86 20.31
CA ARG A 4 6.65 4.00 19.62
C ARG A 4 6.00 3.07 18.60
N GLY A 5 4.86 2.45 18.94
CA GLY A 5 4.20 1.49 18.06
C GLY A 5 3.67 2.16 16.80
N SER A 6 3.04 3.33 16.96
CA SER A 6 2.60 4.15 15.83
C SER A 6 3.75 4.58 14.94
N ALA A 7 4.90 4.95 15.52
CA ALA A 7 6.09 5.31 14.76
C ALA A 7 6.67 4.14 13.95
N GLU A 8 6.68 2.93 14.51
CA GLU A 8 7.14 1.70 13.82
C GLU A 8 6.22 1.33 12.65
N ALA A 9 4.91 1.43 12.83
CA ALA A 9 3.94 1.17 11.77
C ALA A 9 4.12 2.14 10.58
N TYR A 10 4.22 3.44 10.86
CA TYR A 10 4.48 4.43 9.83
C TYR A 10 5.83 4.23 9.14
N ALA A 11 6.89 3.90 9.90
CA ALA A 11 8.19 3.58 9.33
C ALA A 11 8.12 2.38 8.36
N SER A 12 7.32 1.36 8.68
CA SER A 12 7.08 0.22 7.78
C SER A 12 6.43 0.66 6.46
N TRP A 13 5.42 1.53 6.52
CA TRP A 13 4.75 2.04 5.31
C TRP A 13 5.67 2.88 4.46
N PHE A 14 6.34 3.87 5.05
CA PHE A 14 7.29 4.69 4.31
C PHE A 14 8.44 3.85 3.78
N GLY A 15 8.92 2.85 4.53
CA GLY A 15 9.91 1.89 4.05
C GLY A 15 9.42 1.05 2.85
N CYS A 16 8.13 0.69 2.83
CA CYS A 16 7.53 0.10 1.65
C CYS A 16 7.47 1.11 0.50
N LEU A 17 7.10 2.36 0.70
CA LEU A 17 7.02 3.33 -0.39
C LEU A 17 8.37 3.91 -0.85
N ALA A 18 9.44 3.72 -0.07
CA ALA A 18 10.80 4.18 -0.37
C ALA A 18 11.49 3.35 -1.46
N ASP A 19 10.79 3.04 -2.55
CA ASP A 19 11.30 2.33 -3.72
C ASP A 19 10.65 2.86 -5.00
N PRO A 20 11.45 3.23 -6.01
CA PRO A 20 10.94 3.89 -7.21
C PRO A 20 9.99 2.99 -8.01
N THR A 21 10.27 1.69 -8.12
CA THR A 21 9.43 0.74 -8.86
C THR A 21 8.07 0.60 -8.19
N ARG A 22 8.02 0.55 -6.86
CA ARG A 22 6.75 0.49 -6.11
C ARG A 22 5.91 1.75 -6.27
N LEU A 23 6.54 2.93 -6.29
CA LEU A 23 5.82 4.18 -6.56
C LEU A 23 5.28 4.23 -8.00
N GLN A 24 6.08 3.81 -8.99
CA GLN A 24 5.63 3.73 -10.39
C GLN A 24 4.49 2.73 -10.56
N LEU A 25 4.57 1.57 -9.92
CA LEU A 25 3.53 0.54 -9.95
C LEU A 25 2.22 1.07 -9.38
N LEU A 26 2.25 1.71 -8.20
CA LEU A 26 1.06 2.31 -7.58
C LEU A 26 0.47 3.41 -8.46
N HIS A 27 1.32 4.28 -9.01
CA HIS A 27 0.87 5.34 -9.92
C HIS A 27 0.19 4.78 -11.17
N LEU A 28 0.78 3.75 -11.78
CA LEU A 28 0.24 3.08 -12.96
C LEU A 28 -1.13 2.44 -12.68
N LEU A 29 -1.24 1.68 -11.59
CA LEU A 29 -2.50 1.07 -11.19
C LEU A 29 -3.58 2.12 -10.89
N ALA A 30 -3.22 3.20 -10.19
CA ALA A 30 -4.14 4.29 -9.88
C ALA A 30 -4.62 5.02 -11.14
N ALA A 31 -3.71 5.28 -12.08
CA ALA A 31 -4.02 5.95 -13.34
C ALA A 31 -4.86 5.08 -14.29
N ALA A 32 -4.68 3.75 -14.27
CA ALA A 32 -5.48 2.83 -15.06
C ALA A 32 -6.95 2.79 -14.60
N GLY A 33 -7.20 2.93 -13.29
CA GLY A 33 -8.57 2.89 -12.73
C GLY A 33 -9.23 1.51 -12.74
N GLU A 34 -8.53 0.49 -13.23
CA GLU A 34 -8.98 -0.90 -13.32
C GLU A 34 -7.87 -1.90 -12.93
N PRO A 35 -8.21 -3.13 -12.50
CA PRO A 35 -7.21 -4.12 -12.12
C PRO A 35 -6.30 -4.52 -13.30
N MET A 36 -4.99 -4.56 -13.07
CA MET A 36 -4.00 -4.96 -14.09
C MET A 36 -3.39 -6.32 -13.78
N SER A 37 -3.11 -7.11 -14.81
CA SER A 37 -2.36 -8.35 -14.63
C SER A 37 -0.88 -8.10 -14.32
N VAL A 38 -0.22 -9.03 -13.63
CA VAL A 38 1.25 -8.97 -13.44
C VAL A 38 2.00 -8.87 -14.77
N GLY A 39 1.52 -9.54 -15.82
CA GLY A 39 2.11 -9.44 -17.16
C GLY A 39 2.01 -8.04 -17.75
N ALA A 40 0.86 -7.37 -17.60
CA ALA A 40 0.69 -5.99 -18.03
C ALA A 40 1.61 -5.02 -17.27
N LEU A 41 1.78 -5.23 -15.97
CA LEU A 41 2.70 -4.45 -15.13
C LEU A 41 4.16 -4.63 -15.58
N VAL A 42 4.58 -5.86 -15.89
CA VAL A 42 5.91 -6.16 -16.46
C VAL A 42 6.15 -5.39 -17.75
N SER A 43 5.19 -5.47 -18.68
CA SER A 43 5.29 -4.76 -19.97
C SER A 43 5.36 -3.24 -19.81
N ALA A 44 4.61 -2.67 -18.88
CA ALA A 44 4.56 -1.22 -18.67
C ALA A 44 5.79 -0.66 -17.94
N LEU A 45 6.34 -1.40 -16.96
CA LEU A 45 7.44 -0.94 -16.12
C LEU A 45 8.83 -1.26 -16.69
N GLY A 46 8.91 -2.16 -17.68
CA GLY A 46 10.19 -2.57 -18.27
C GLY A 46 11.12 -3.32 -17.31
N VAL A 47 10.56 -3.90 -16.24
CA VAL A 47 11.30 -4.71 -15.26
C VAL A 47 10.84 -6.16 -15.31
N GLY A 48 11.71 -7.09 -14.89
CA GLY A 48 11.42 -8.53 -14.97
C GLY A 48 10.23 -8.97 -14.10
N GLN A 49 9.58 -10.07 -14.50
CA GLN A 49 8.44 -10.63 -13.79
C GLN A 49 8.72 -10.93 -12.32
N SER A 50 9.88 -11.52 -12.00
CA SER A 50 10.27 -11.82 -10.61
C SER A 50 10.34 -10.55 -9.76
N THR A 51 10.85 -9.45 -10.33
CA THR A 51 10.91 -8.13 -9.69
C THR A 51 9.52 -7.55 -9.46
N VAL A 52 8.64 -7.55 -10.48
CA VAL A 52 7.25 -7.08 -10.31
C VAL A 52 6.52 -7.91 -9.25
N SER A 53 6.60 -9.24 -9.30
CA SER A 53 5.93 -10.10 -8.33
C SER A 53 6.42 -9.86 -6.91
N ALA A 54 7.73 -9.65 -6.69
CA ALA A 54 8.27 -9.31 -5.38
C ALA A 54 7.74 -7.96 -4.87
N HIS A 55 7.66 -6.95 -5.75
CA HIS A 55 7.11 -5.64 -5.40
C HIS A 55 5.61 -5.69 -5.09
N VAL A 56 4.82 -6.39 -5.92
CA VAL A 56 3.38 -6.60 -5.70
C VAL A 56 3.14 -7.31 -4.37
N ARG A 57 3.90 -8.37 -4.08
CA ARG A 57 3.81 -9.06 -2.80
C ARG A 57 4.08 -8.12 -1.63
N ARG A 58 5.15 -7.33 -1.68
CA ARG A 58 5.49 -6.39 -0.61
C ARG A 58 4.45 -5.30 -0.41
N LEU A 59 3.84 -4.82 -1.49
CA LEU A 59 2.73 -3.87 -1.43
C LEU A 59 1.47 -4.50 -0.82
N ALA A 60 1.17 -5.75 -1.16
CA ALA A 60 0.04 -6.49 -0.64
C ALA A 60 0.20 -6.84 0.85
N GLU A 61 1.41 -7.13 1.32
CA GLU A 61 1.72 -7.38 2.75
C GLU A 61 1.34 -6.18 3.66
N LEU A 62 1.32 -4.97 3.10
CA LEU A 62 0.87 -3.75 3.78
C LEU A 62 -0.42 -3.19 3.19
N GLU A 63 -1.13 -3.98 2.39
CA GLU A 63 -2.44 -3.67 1.81
C GLU A 63 -2.50 -2.37 0.98
N PHE A 64 -1.38 -1.93 0.41
CA PHE A 64 -1.39 -0.85 -0.60
C PHE A 64 -2.11 -1.29 -1.89
N VAL A 65 -2.13 -2.60 -2.15
CA VAL A 65 -2.80 -3.21 -3.29
C VAL A 65 -3.56 -4.46 -2.85
N PHE A 66 -4.63 -4.77 -3.58
CA PHE A 66 -5.28 -6.07 -3.54
C PHE A 66 -4.82 -6.91 -4.71
N VAL A 67 -4.69 -8.22 -4.49
CA VAL A 67 -4.34 -9.20 -5.51
C VAL A 67 -5.41 -10.28 -5.55
N GLU A 68 -6.06 -10.43 -6.68
CA GLU A 68 -7.09 -11.45 -6.92
C GLU A 68 -6.67 -12.40 -8.03
N ARG A 69 -7.02 -13.68 -7.92
CA ARG A 69 -6.77 -14.68 -8.97
C ARG A 69 -7.93 -14.69 -9.96
N ALA A 70 -7.64 -14.38 -11.22
CA ALA A 70 -8.59 -14.44 -12.33
C ALA A 70 -8.11 -15.51 -13.33
N GLY A 71 -8.65 -16.73 -13.20
CA GLY A 71 -8.19 -17.88 -13.95
C GLY A 71 -6.73 -18.21 -13.65
N THR A 72 -5.87 -18.17 -14.67
CA THR A 72 -4.42 -18.40 -14.53
C THR A 72 -3.65 -17.15 -14.13
N ALA A 73 -4.24 -15.96 -14.26
CA ALA A 73 -3.60 -14.69 -13.97
C ALA A 73 -3.84 -14.22 -12.52
N SER A 74 -3.00 -13.28 -12.09
CA SER A 74 -3.24 -12.48 -10.88
C SER A 74 -3.50 -11.04 -11.32
N LEU A 75 -4.64 -10.49 -10.92
CA LEU A 75 -5.02 -9.10 -11.13
C LEU A 75 -4.69 -8.30 -9.88
N VAL A 76 -4.09 -7.13 -10.07
CA VAL A 76 -3.63 -6.23 -9.03
C VAL A 76 -4.39 -4.92 -9.15
N ARG A 77 -4.90 -4.39 -8.04
CA ARG A 77 -5.56 -3.07 -7.97
C ARG A 77 -5.11 -2.31 -6.74
N VAL A 78 -5.08 -0.98 -6.80
CA VAL A 78 -4.81 -0.15 -5.61
C VAL A 78 -5.91 -0.37 -4.59
N ASN A 79 -5.54 -0.37 -3.31
CA ASN A 79 -6.49 -0.24 -2.22
C ASN A 79 -6.91 1.24 -2.08
N PRO A 80 -8.16 1.61 -2.43
CA PRO A 80 -8.60 3.00 -2.39
C PRO A 80 -8.59 3.59 -0.96
N ASP A 81 -8.76 2.77 0.07
CA ASP A 81 -8.75 3.21 1.47
C ASP A 81 -7.36 3.66 1.91
N CYS A 82 -6.31 3.10 1.29
CA CYS A 82 -4.94 3.53 1.53
C CYS A 82 -4.70 4.97 1.04
N LEU A 83 -5.32 5.37 -0.07
CA LEU A 83 -5.14 6.71 -0.66
C LEU A 83 -5.83 7.82 0.14
N ALA A 84 -6.96 7.53 0.78
CA ALA A 84 -7.68 8.49 1.61
C ALA A 84 -6.92 8.83 2.92
N GLU A 85 -6.16 7.87 3.43
CA GLU A 85 -5.53 7.94 4.75
C GLU A 85 -4.04 8.33 4.70
N PHE A 86 -3.39 8.14 3.55
CA PHE A 86 -1.96 8.47 3.38
C PHE A 86 -1.64 9.98 3.54
N PRO A 87 -2.43 10.93 3.01
CA PRO A 87 -2.22 12.36 3.26
C PRO A 87 -2.23 12.69 4.76
N THR A 88 -3.13 12.06 5.52
CA THR A 88 -3.26 12.22 6.97
C THR A 88 -2.05 11.65 7.72
N ALA A 89 -1.49 10.51 7.28
CA ALA A 89 -0.32 9.91 7.92
C ALA A 89 0.90 10.85 7.91
N ALA A 90 1.17 11.50 6.77
CA ALA A 90 2.23 12.50 6.68
C ALA A 90 1.96 13.70 7.58
N GLU A 91 0.72 14.19 7.66
CA GLU A 91 0.35 15.28 8.56
C GLU A 91 0.51 14.94 10.04
N VAL A 92 0.16 13.71 10.45
CA VAL A 92 0.34 13.22 11.81
C VAL A 92 1.82 13.15 12.18
N VAL A 93 2.66 12.59 11.30
CA VAL A 93 4.12 12.53 11.51
C VAL A 93 4.73 13.92 11.61
N MET A 94 4.24 14.86 10.81
CA MET A 94 4.69 16.26 10.82
C MET A 94 4.02 17.10 11.93
N GLY A 95 3.19 16.50 12.79
CA GLY A 95 2.55 17.17 13.92
C GLY A 95 1.47 18.19 13.54
N ARG A 96 0.99 18.17 12.29
CA ARG A 96 -0.08 19.04 11.78
C ARG A 96 -1.47 18.56 12.19
N THR A 97 -1.61 17.27 12.47
CA THR A 97 -2.86 16.61 12.90
C THR A 97 -2.62 15.88 14.22
N PRO A 98 -3.48 16.04 15.25
CA PRO A 98 -3.27 15.41 16.55
C PRO A 98 -3.50 13.89 16.50
N VAL A 99 -2.59 13.12 17.12
CA VAL A 99 -2.78 11.69 17.37
C VAL A 99 -3.90 11.51 18.40
N ARG A 100 -5.02 10.87 18.03
CA ARG A 100 -6.13 10.60 18.96
C ARG A 100 -5.77 9.42 19.90
N PRO A 101 -5.64 9.65 21.22
CA PRO A 101 -5.33 8.57 22.16
C PRO A 101 -6.53 7.62 22.30
N GLY A 102 -6.27 6.31 22.27
CA GLY A 102 -7.29 5.25 22.32
C GLY A 102 -7.52 4.52 20.99
N SER A 103 -6.95 5.02 19.89
CA SER A 103 -6.80 4.26 18.65
C SER A 103 -5.58 3.34 18.80
N SER A 104 -5.78 2.09 19.21
CA SER A 104 -4.86 0.99 18.88
C SER A 104 -4.75 0.77 17.35
N ALA A 105 -5.55 1.51 16.57
CA ALA A 105 -5.57 1.60 15.12
C ALA A 105 -4.35 2.27 14.46
N HIS A 106 -3.25 2.54 15.19
CA HIS A 106 -1.97 2.93 14.56
C HIS A 106 -0.92 1.81 14.58
N ALA A 107 -1.12 0.72 15.32
CA ALA A 107 -0.28 -0.47 15.20
C ALA A 107 -0.55 -1.23 13.88
N LEU A 108 -1.73 -1.00 13.32
CA LEU A 108 -2.17 -1.42 12.00
C LEU A 108 -2.45 -0.14 11.20
N ALA A 109 -2.27 -0.18 9.89
CA ALA A 109 -2.76 0.89 9.05
C ALA A 109 -4.27 1.09 9.19
N PRO A 110 -4.79 2.32 9.07
CA PRO A 110 -6.23 2.57 9.10
C PRO A 110 -7.01 1.63 8.19
N TRP A 111 -6.46 1.30 7.02
CA TRP A 111 -7.04 0.36 6.06
C TRP A 111 -6.93 -1.12 6.47
N GLN A 112 -6.01 -1.47 7.39
CA GLN A 112 -5.85 -2.81 7.98
C GLN A 112 -6.83 -3.09 9.16
N VAL A 113 -7.56 -2.08 9.64
CA VAL A 113 -8.46 -2.21 10.80
C VAL A 113 -9.81 -2.87 10.43
N GLY A 114 -10.16 -2.89 9.14
CA GLY A 114 -11.50 -3.26 8.66
C GLY A 114 -11.69 -4.67 8.11
N ASP A 115 -10.65 -5.36 7.64
CA ASP A 115 -10.86 -6.42 6.63
C ASP A 115 -10.40 -7.84 7.03
N ARG A 116 -10.69 -8.27 8.27
CA ARG A 116 -10.60 -9.71 8.65
C ARG A 116 -11.82 -10.52 8.20
N ARG A 117 -12.31 -10.34 6.97
CA ARG A 117 -13.33 -11.21 6.37
C ARG A 117 -13.10 -11.42 4.87
N ALA A 118 -12.24 -12.39 4.54
CA ALA A 118 -12.46 -13.38 3.48
C ALA A 118 -11.42 -14.52 3.63
#